data_AF-A0A2G2DMX1-F1
#
_entry.id   AF-A0A2G2DMX1-F1
#
_cell.length_a   1.000
_cell.length_b   1.000
_cell.length_c   1.000
_cell.angle_alpha   90.00
_cell.angle_beta   90.00
_cell.angle_gamma   90.00
#
_symmetry.space_group_name_H-M   'P 1'
#
loop_
_entity.id
_entity.type
_entity.pdbx_description
1 polymer ?
#
loop_
_entity_poly.entity_id
_entity_poly.type
_entity_poly.pdbx_seq_one_letter_code
_entity_poly.pdbx_strand_id
1 'polypeptide(L)' 'MKKESKLAVGLVSGMTIGAVIGATTGNLGLWISLGTAIGAGIGSYLRLQESKKDNNEPEKDI' A
#
# COMPACT_ATOMS: atom_id res chain seq x y z
N MET A 1 13.81 13.84 -8.36
CA MET A 1 12.43 13.73 -7.83
C MET A 1 12.37 12.49 -6.96
N LYS A 2 12.01 12.62 -5.68
CA LYS A 2 12.04 11.50 -4.72
C LYS A 2 11.05 10.43 -5.22
N LYS A 3 11.51 9.18 -5.39
CA LYS A 3 10.63 8.03 -5.65
C LYS A 3 9.84 7.78 -4.38
N GLU A 4 8.81 8.59 -4.14
CA GLU A 4 7.85 8.34 -3.08
C GLU A 4 7.22 6.99 -3.39
N SER A 5 7.50 6.01 -2.55
CA SER A 5 6.99 4.67 -2.75
C SER A 5 5.46 4.78 -2.72
N LYS A 6 4.80 4.56 -3.85
CA LYS A 6 3.32 4.58 -3.94
C LYS A 6 2.67 3.70 -2.87
N LEU A 7 3.40 2.69 -2.42
CA LEU A 7 3.10 1.83 -1.28
C LEU A 7 2.99 2.60 0.04
N ALA A 8 3.91 3.51 0.33
CA ALA A 8 3.92 4.33 1.53
C ALA A 8 2.74 5.31 1.56
N VAL A 9 2.40 5.90 0.41
CA VAL A 9 1.23 6.77 0.28
C VAL A 9 -0.06 5.99 0.53
N GLY A 10 -0.22 4.80 -0.06
CA GLY A 10 -1.39 3.95 0.14
C GLY A 10 -1.55 3.45 1.59
N LEU A 11 -0.43 3.12 2.25
CA LEU A 11 -0.43 2.68 3.65
C LEU A 11 -0.84 3.82 4.58
N VAL A 12 -0.25 5.01 4.42
CA VAL A 12 -0.57 6.20 5.22
C VAL A 12 -2.03 6.62 5.02
N SER A 13 -2.51 6.67 3.76
CA SER A 13 -3.90 7.05 3.48
C SER A 13 -4.90 6.05 4.07
N GLY A 14 -4.59 4.75 3.99
CA GLY A 14 -5.43 3.69 4.56
C GLY A 14 -5.49 3.76 6.09
N MET A 15 -4.36 4.05 6.75
CA MET A 15 -4.31 4.25 8.19
C MET A 15 -5.09 5.48 8.65
N THR A 16 -5.00 6.62 7.95
CA THR A 16 -5.73 7.83 8.33
C THR A 16 -7.25 7.62 8.24
N ILE A 17 -7.73 7.03 7.14
CA ILE A 17 -9.16 6.75 6.95
C ILE A 17 -9.64 5.69 7.97
N GLY A 18 -8.88 4.60 8.14
CA GLY A 18 -9.19 3.55 9.10
C GLY A 18 -9.21 4.07 10.55
N ALA A 19 -8.31 4.97 10.92
CA ALA A 19 -8.27 5.56 12.25
C ALA A 19 -9.48 6.46 12.54
N VAL A 20 -9.91 7.29 11.56
CA VAL A 20 -11.08 8.15 11.72
C VAL A 20 -12.36 7.31 11.86
N ILE A 21 -12.55 6.31 10.99
CA ILE A 21 -13.75 5.46 11.04
C ILE A 21 -13.71 4.56 12.29
N GLY A 22 -12.54 4.04 12.65
CA GLY A 22 -12.34 3.24 13.87
C GLY A 22 -12.61 4.01 15.16
N ALA A 23 -12.21 5.29 15.21
CA ALA A 23 -12.50 6.17 16.32
C ALA A 23 -14.01 6.43 16.46
N THR A 24 -14.71 6.62 15.34
CA THR A 24 -16.17 6.87 15.35
C THR A 24 -17.00 5.63 15.69
N THR A 25 -16.51 4.43 15.38
CA THR A 25 -17.21 3.16 15.66
C THR A 25 -16.93 2.64 17.08
N GLY A 26 -16.03 3.29 17.83
CA GLY A 26 -15.59 2.82 19.15
C GLY A 26 -14.82 1.50 19.12
N ASN A 27 -14.37 1.07 17.93
CA ASN A 27 -13.71 -0.20 17.68
C ASN A 27 -12.46 0.00 16.81
N LEU A 28 -11.48 0.70 17.38
CA LEU A 28 -10.20 1.01 16.74
C LEU A 28 -9.42 -0.26 16.35
N GLY A 29 -9.47 -1.32 17.15
CA GLY A 29 -8.73 -2.56 16.89
C GLY A 29 -9.14 -3.24 15.58
N LEU A 30 -10.45 -3.30 15.30
CA LEU A 30 -10.97 -3.86 14.05
C LEU A 30 -10.57 -3.01 12.84
N TRP A 31 -10.71 -1.69 12.94
CA TRP A 31 -10.41 -0.77 11.83
C TRP A 31 -8.91 -0.60 11.55
N ILE A 32 -8.05 -0.69 12.56
CA ILE A 32 -6.58 -0.70 12.38
C ILE A 32 -6.14 -2.01 11.72
N SER A 33 -6.68 -3.15 12.17
CA SER A 33 -6.41 -4.45 11.56
C SER A 33 -6.91 -4.49 10.11
N LEU A 34 -8.12 -3.99 9.86
CA LEU A 34 -8.72 -3.91 8.52
C LEU A 34 -7.96 -2.95 7.60
N GLY A 35 -7.64 -1.74 8.08
CA GLY A 35 -6.87 -0.75 7.32
C GLY A 35 -5.46 -1.24 7.00
N THR A 36 -4.81 -1.93 7.94
CA THR A 36 -3.48 -2.54 7.71
C THR A 36 -3.55 -3.71 6.75
N ALA A 37 -4.53 -4.62 6.89
CA ALA A 37 -4.69 -5.77 6.00
C ALA A 37 -5.02 -5.33 4.57
N ILE A 38 -5.92 -4.36 4.39
CA ILE A 38 -6.25 -3.79 3.08
C ILE A 38 -5.06 -3.02 2.50
N GLY A 39 -4.42 -2.15 3.30
CA GLY A 39 -3.26 -1.38 2.85
C GLY A 39 -2.06 -2.25 2.48
N ALA A 40 -1.75 -3.27 3.29
CA ALA A 40 -0.70 -4.24 3.01
C ALA A 40 -1.07 -5.17 1.86
N GLY A 41 -2.33 -5.60 1.74
CA GLY A 41 -2.81 -6.43 0.64
C GLY A 41 -2.74 -5.72 -0.71
N ILE A 42 -3.29 -4.50 -0.79
CA ILE A 42 -3.22 -3.67 -2.00
C ILE A 42 -1.77 -3.28 -2.31
N GLY A 43 -0.98 -2.92 -1.29
CA GLY A 43 0.44 -2.60 -1.45
C GLY A 43 1.26 -3.79 -1.95
N SER A 44 1.03 -4.99 -1.41
CA SER A 44 1.70 -6.22 -1.86
C SER A 44 1.28 -6.61 -3.28
N TYR A 45 0.01 -6.44 -3.62
CA TYR A 45 -0.50 -6.68 -4.96
C TYR A 45 0.09 -5.71 -6.00
N LEU A 46 0.13 -4.41 -5.70
CA LEU A 46 0.77 -3.39 -6.54
C LEU A 46 2.27 -3.67 -6.70
N ARG A 47 2.96 -4.05 -5.62
CA ARG A 47 4.38 -4.42 -5.66
C ARG A 47 4.61 -5.66 -6.51
N LEU A 48 3.77 -6.68 -6.40
CA LEU A 48 3.83 -7.87 -7.25
C LEU A 48 3.62 -7.51 -8.73
N GLN A 49 2.74 -6.55 -9.01
CA GLN A 49 2.45 -6.08 -10.36
C GLN A 49 3.60 -5.22 -10.94
N GLU A 50 4.25 -4.39 -10.12
CA GLU A 50 5.48 -3.67 -10.49
C GLU A 50 6.66 -4.62 -10.70
N SER A 51 6.85 -5.62 -9.83
CA SER A 51 7.91 -6.63 -9.99
C SER A 51 7.74 -7.49 -11.25
N LYS A 52 6.51 -7.69 -11.74
CA LYS A 52 6.28 -8.32 -13.06
C LYS A 52 6.62 -7.40 -14.23
N LYS A 53 6.61 -6.09 -14.04
CA LYS A 53 6.88 -5.09 -15.07
C LYS A 53 8.38 -4.76 -15.20
N ASP A 54 9.15 -5.01 -14.14
CA ASP A 54 10.62 -4.84 -14.08
C ASP A 54 11.41 -5.97 -14.76
N ASN A 55 10.77 -7.12 -15.05
CA ASN A 55 11.39 -8.22 -15.81
C ASN A 55 11.22 -8.07 -17.34
N ASN A 56 10.90 -6.86 -17.83
CA ASN A 56 10.87 -6.51 -19.25
C ASN A 56 11.66 -5.22 -19.49
N GLU A 57 12.89 -5.14 -18.98
CA GLU A 57 13.92 -4.33 -19.65
C GLU A 57 14.64 -5.24 -20.66
N PRO A 58 14.60 -4.93 -21.97
CA PRO A 58 15.46 -5.61 -22.93
C PRO A 58 16.91 -5.31 -22.57
N GLU A 59 17.66 -6.38 -22.37
CA GLU A 59 19.13 -6.41 -22.46
C GLU A 59 19.58 -5.44 -23.56
N LYS A 60 20.16 -4.33 -23.14
CA LYS A 60 20.84 -3.41 -24.04
C LYS A 60 22.33 -3.69 -23.89
N ASP A 61 22.76 -4.71 -24.62
CA ASP A 61 24.10 -4.82 -25.19
C ASP A 61 24.52 -3.45 -25.73
N ILE A 62 25.49 -2.78 -25.09
CA ILE A 62 26.61 -2.06 -25.72
C ILE A 62 27.78 -1.97 -24.73
#